data_AF-A0AAD9NVJ1-F1
#
_entry.id   AF-A0AAD9NVJ1-F1
#
_cell.length_a   1.000
_cell.length_b   1.000
_cell.length_c   1.000
_cell.angle_alpha   90.00
_cell.angle_beta   90.00
_cell.angle_gamma   90.00
#
_symmetry.space_group_name_H-M   'P 1'
#
loop_
_entity.id
_entity.type
_entity.pdbx_description
1 polymer ?
#
loop_
_entity_poly.entity_id
_entity_poly.type
_entity_poly.pdbx_seq_one_letter_code
_entity_poly.pdbx_strand_id
1 'polypeptide(L)'
;MVVPPAENIACSDSEWVVTQQLFYDAAHNDILRRLPWLVLANCQDKGNARTEKQIRDDLHLDSVLTDRKWTLQLCSTSRISDARKGFEQLITLMMEPDETDKMGNNTVTQQPSPAATRL
;
A
#
# COMPACT_ATOMS: atom_id res chain seq x y z
N MET A 1 2.54 -41.51 10.27
CA MET A 1 2.41 -40.05 10.14
C MET A 1 3.10 -39.67 8.85
N VAL A 2 2.33 -39.45 7.77
CA VAL A 2 2.90 -39.15 6.45
C VAL A 2 3.25 -37.67 6.46
N VAL A 3 4.53 -37.34 6.41
CA VAL A 3 4.98 -35.96 6.20
C VAL A 3 4.57 -35.60 4.76
N PRO A 4 3.71 -34.59 4.54
CA PRO A 4 3.34 -34.20 3.19
C PRO A 4 4.59 -33.75 2.42
N PRO A 5 4.69 -34.04 1.12
CA PRO A 5 5.85 -33.67 0.33
C PRO A 5 6.07 -32.15 0.39
N ALA A 6 7.32 -31.73 0.58
CA ALA A 6 7.75 -30.35 0.79
C ALA A 6 7.43 -29.38 -0.37
N GLU A 7 6.79 -29.85 -1.44
CA GLU A 7 6.57 -29.11 -2.67
C GLU A 7 5.34 -28.17 -2.65
N ASN A 8 4.50 -28.22 -1.60
CA ASN A 8 3.26 -27.42 -1.53
C ASN A 8 3.23 -26.39 -0.38
N ILE A 9 4.39 -25.89 0.04
CA ILE A 9 4.48 -24.85 1.08
C ILE A 9 4.74 -23.49 0.43
N ALA A 10 3.93 -22.48 0.77
CA ALA A 10 4.10 -21.11 0.30
C ALA A 10 5.31 -20.40 0.92
N CYS A 11 5.52 -20.57 2.24
CA CYS A 11 6.61 -19.98 3.00
C CYS A 11 6.70 -20.69 4.37
N SER A 12 7.90 -21.07 4.81
CA SER A 12 8.11 -21.62 6.16
C SER A 12 8.01 -20.54 7.24
N ASP A 13 7.81 -20.94 8.50
CA ASP A 13 7.71 -19.97 9.61
C ASP A 13 9.03 -19.21 9.84
N SER A 14 10.19 -19.85 9.64
CA SER A 14 11.49 -19.18 9.73
C SER A 14 11.69 -18.14 8.62
N GLU A 15 11.29 -18.45 7.38
CA GLU A 15 11.34 -17.48 6.29
C GLU A 15 10.36 -16.33 6.53
N TRP A 16 9.22 -16.62 7.16
CA TRP A 16 8.23 -15.61 7.51
C TRP A 16 8.77 -14.61 8.53
N VAL A 17 9.44 -15.07 9.59
CA VAL A 17 10.07 -14.18 10.58
C VAL A 17 11.11 -13.25 9.94
N VAL A 18 11.94 -13.78 9.04
CA VAL A 18 12.89 -12.95 8.27
C VAL A 18 12.17 -11.95 7.38
N THR A 19 11.08 -12.37 6.73
CA THR A 19 10.24 -11.49 5.90
C THR A 19 9.63 -10.35 6.72
N GLN A 20 9.14 -10.63 7.93
CA GLN A 20 8.61 -9.63 8.85
C GLN A 20 9.70 -8.60 9.19
N GLN A 21 10.89 -9.03 9.57
CA GLN A 21 12.00 -8.12 9.88
C GLN A 21 12.37 -7.23 8.68
N LEU A 22 12.54 -7.82 7.50
CA LEU A 22 12.86 -7.06 6.28
C LEU A 22 11.77 -6.07 5.91
N PHE A 23 10.49 -6.45 6.09
CA PHE A 23 9.36 -5.55 5.90
C PHE A 23 9.43 -4.37 6.87
N TYR A 24 9.68 -4.63 8.16
CA TYR A 24 9.83 -3.58 9.18
C TYR A 24 10.98 -2.63 8.85
N ASP A 25 12.14 -3.15 8.48
CA ASP A 25 13.32 -2.34 8.14
C ASP A 25 13.04 -1.46 6.91
N ALA A 26 12.39 -2.01 5.88
CA ALA A 26 11.99 -1.26 4.70
C ALA A 26 10.95 -0.19 5.03
N ALA A 27 10.00 -0.48 5.92
CA ALA A 27 8.91 0.45 6.25
C ALA A 27 9.42 1.68 7.00
N HIS A 28 10.44 1.48 7.85
CA HIS A 28 11.09 2.55 8.61
C HIS A 28 12.23 3.24 7.83
N ASN A 29 12.55 2.82 6.61
CA ASN A 29 13.54 3.49 5.79
C ASN A 29 13.04 4.87 5.32
N ASP A 30 13.79 5.94 5.62
CA ASP A 30 13.39 7.33 5.35
C ASP A 30 13.13 7.67 3.87
N ILE A 31 13.80 6.96 2.95
CA ILE A 31 13.59 7.15 1.50
C ILE A 31 12.29 6.49 1.08
N LEU A 32 12.08 5.25 1.52
CA LEU A 32 10.88 4.49 1.17
C LEU A 32 9.65 4.97 1.91
N ARG A 33 9.80 5.68 3.06
CA ARG A 33 8.71 6.09 3.95
C ARG A 33 7.62 6.93 3.29
N ARG A 34 7.97 7.67 2.24
CA ARG A 34 7.09 8.61 1.55
C ARG A 34 6.46 8.06 0.26
N LEU A 35 6.78 6.83 -0.13
CA LEU A 35 6.29 6.25 -1.37
C LEU A 35 5.07 5.35 -1.11
N PRO A 36 4.09 5.31 -2.03
CA PRO A 36 3.03 4.32 -1.98
C PRO A 36 3.57 2.89 -2.11
N TRP A 37 2.99 1.96 -1.37
CA TRP A 37 3.46 0.58 -1.32
C TRP A 37 2.47 -0.41 -1.92
N LEU A 38 3.00 -1.40 -2.65
CA LEU A 38 2.25 -2.56 -3.10
C LEU A 38 2.85 -3.80 -2.45
N VAL A 39 2.05 -4.49 -1.64
CA VAL A 39 2.41 -5.80 -1.08
C VAL A 39 1.79 -6.88 -1.96
N LEU A 40 2.62 -7.68 -2.63
CA LEU A 40 2.19 -8.84 -3.41
C LEU A 40 2.24 -10.09 -2.55
N ALA A 41 1.08 -10.55 -2.09
CA ALA A 41 0.94 -11.81 -1.37
C ALA A 41 0.86 -12.97 -2.36
N ASN A 42 2.03 -13.47 -2.78
CA ASN A 42 2.15 -14.53 -3.79
C ASN A 42 1.82 -15.93 -3.23
N CYS A 43 1.76 -16.92 -4.12
CA CYS A 43 1.52 -18.35 -3.83
C CYS A 43 0.11 -18.66 -3.30
N GLN A 44 -0.89 -17.83 -3.62
CA GLN A 44 -2.28 -18.01 -3.18
C GLN A 44 -3.00 -19.20 -3.81
N ASP A 45 -2.35 -19.88 -4.75
CA ASP A 45 -2.75 -21.17 -5.30
C ASP A 45 -2.32 -22.37 -4.44
N LYS A 46 -1.45 -22.17 -3.43
CA LYS A 46 -1.04 -23.22 -2.50
C LYS A 46 -2.02 -23.35 -1.34
N GLY A 47 -2.31 -24.58 -0.93
CA GLY A 47 -3.32 -24.87 0.10
C GLY A 47 -2.98 -24.35 1.51
N ASN A 48 -1.73 -23.97 1.75
CA ASN A 48 -1.27 -23.40 3.02
C ASN A 48 -0.89 -21.91 2.91
N ALA A 49 -1.35 -21.23 1.86
CA ALA A 49 -1.12 -19.80 1.71
C ALA A 49 -1.75 -19.01 2.87
N ARG A 50 -1.04 -17.98 3.35
CA ARG A 50 -1.60 -17.05 4.34
C ARG A 50 -2.73 -16.26 3.70
N THR A 51 -3.84 -16.15 4.43
CA THR A 51 -4.99 -15.32 4.04
C THR A 51 -4.63 -13.83 4.13
N GLU A 52 -5.41 -12.98 3.48
CA GLU A 52 -5.25 -11.54 3.58
C GLU A 52 -5.22 -11.04 5.02
N LYS A 53 -6.15 -11.54 5.86
CA LYS A 53 -6.22 -11.19 7.27
C LYS A 53 -4.94 -11.56 8.02
N GLN A 54 -4.46 -12.79 7.84
CA GLN A 54 -3.21 -13.23 8.49
C GLN A 54 -2.02 -12.35 8.07
N ILE A 55 -1.92 -12.01 6.78
CA ILE A 55 -0.82 -11.15 6.30
C ILE A 55 -0.91 -9.75 6.89
N ARG A 56 -2.12 -9.17 6.96
CA ARG A 56 -2.37 -7.87 7.58
C ARG A 56 -2.00 -7.86 9.06
N ASP A 57 -2.46 -8.87 9.79
CA ASP A 57 -2.23 -9.01 11.23
C ASP A 57 -0.74 -9.26 11.52
N ASP A 58 -0.11 -10.20 10.83
CA ASP A 58 1.28 -10.63 11.05
C ASP A 58 2.30 -9.54 10.68
N LEU A 59 2.05 -8.76 9.62
CA LEU A 59 2.91 -7.63 9.21
C LEU A 59 2.48 -6.31 9.85
N HIS A 60 1.39 -6.32 10.62
CA HIS A 60 0.80 -5.15 11.26
C HIS A 60 0.59 -3.98 10.27
N LEU A 61 0.16 -4.30 9.03
CA LEU A 61 0.18 -3.38 7.88
C LEU A 61 -0.55 -2.06 8.18
N ASP A 62 -1.73 -2.14 8.81
CA ASP A 62 -2.55 -0.97 9.13
C ASP A 62 -1.86 -0.02 10.13
N SER A 63 -0.96 -0.52 10.98
CA SER A 63 -0.22 0.29 11.95
C SER A 63 1.13 0.79 11.40
N VAL A 64 1.86 -0.07 10.68
CA VAL A 64 3.22 0.23 10.20
C VAL A 64 3.19 1.16 9.00
N LEU A 65 2.15 1.06 8.17
CA LEU A 65 2.00 1.84 6.94
C LEU A 65 0.98 2.98 7.09
N THR A 66 0.65 3.39 8.32
CA THR A 66 -0.36 4.45 8.57
C THR A 66 -0.02 5.78 7.91
N ASP A 67 1.28 6.10 7.76
CA ASP A 67 1.75 7.38 7.21
C ASP A 67 1.86 7.37 5.67
N ARG A 68 1.37 6.33 4.99
CA ARG A 68 1.45 6.22 3.54
C ARG A 68 0.25 5.52 2.93
N LYS A 69 0.10 5.71 1.62
CA LYS A 69 -0.82 4.92 0.82
C LYS A 69 -0.25 3.53 0.57
N TRP A 70 -1.07 2.51 0.67
CA TRP A 70 -0.63 1.15 0.36
C TRP A 70 -1.79 0.29 -0.11
N THR A 71 -1.47 -0.80 -0.81
CA THR A 71 -2.42 -1.85 -1.18
C THR A 71 -1.78 -3.23 -1.01
N LEU A 72 -2.60 -4.21 -0.68
CA LEU A 72 -2.23 -5.62 -0.58
C LEU A 72 -3.00 -6.39 -1.66
N GLN A 73 -2.27 -7.10 -2.50
CA GLN A 73 -2.84 -7.88 -3.58
C GLN A 73 -2.44 -9.34 -3.43
N LEU A 74 -3.45 -10.18 -3.17
CA LEU A 74 -3.33 -11.64 -3.24
C LEU A 74 -3.08 -12.04 -4.70
N CYS A 75 -2.03 -12.82 -4.96
CA CYS A 75 -1.69 -13.27 -6.30
C CYS A 75 -1.06 -14.66 -6.33
N SER A 76 -0.97 -15.24 -7.52
CA SER A 76 -0.21 -16.46 -7.77
C SER A 76 0.52 -16.35 -9.11
N THR A 77 1.60 -17.11 -9.28
CA THR A 77 2.31 -17.19 -10.57
C THR A 77 1.44 -17.79 -11.67
N SER A 78 0.46 -18.63 -11.30
CA SER A 78 -0.58 -19.17 -12.17
C SER A 78 -1.63 -18.13 -12.61
N ARG A 79 -1.73 -16.98 -11.91
CA ARG A 79 -2.71 -15.90 -12.19
C ARG A 79 -2.06 -14.53 -12.20
N ILE A 80 -1.30 -14.26 -13.26
CA ILE A 80 -0.60 -12.97 -13.43
C ILE A 80 -1.55 -11.75 -13.49
N SER A 81 -2.82 -11.95 -13.85
CA SER A 81 -3.86 -10.92 -13.84
C SER A 81 -4.04 -10.29 -12.45
N ASP A 82 -3.86 -11.06 -11.40
CA ASP A 82 -4.02 -10.57 -10.02
C ASP A 82 -2.87 -9.64 -9.66
N ALA A 83 -1.63 -10.00 -10.03
CA ALA A 83 -0.47 -9.12 -9.85
C ALA A 83 -0.63 -7.82 -10.67
N ARG A 84 -1.09 -7.93 -11.92
CA ARG A 84 -1.38 -6.76 -12.77
C ARG A 84 -2.36 -5.80 -12.09
N LYS A 85 -3.45 -6.31 -11.52
CA LYS A 85 -4.42 -5.51 -10.76
C LYS A 85 -3.77 -4.76 -9.60
N GLY A 86 -2.85 -5.41 -8.88
CA GLY A 86 -2.09 -4.75 -7.80
C GLY A 86 -1.25 -3.58 -8.30
N PHE A 87 -0.57 -3.73 -9.45
CA PHE A 87 0.18 -2.64 -10.06
C PHE A 87 -0.72 -1.51 -10.56
N GLU A 88 -1.89 -1.83 -11.14
CA GLU A 88 -2.87 -0.83 -11.55
C GLU A 88 -3.34 0.00 -10.33
N GLN A 89 -3.61 -0.65 -9.19
CA GLN A 89 -3.93 0.03 -7.93
C GLN A 89 -2.79 0.91 -7.44
N LEU A 90 -1.55 0.44 -7.49
CA LEU A 90 -0.38 1.23 -7.10
C LEU A 90 -0.25 2.51 -7.94
N ILE A 91 -0.46 2.40 -9.25
CA ILE A 91 -0.46 3.55 -10.16
C ILE A 91 -1.54 4.55 -9.75
N THR A 92 -2.75 4.09 -9.43
CA THR A 92 -3.81 4.97 -8.92
C THR A 92 -3.38 5.71 -7.65
N LEU A 93 -2.78 5.02 -6.68
CA LEU A 93 -2.31 5.63 -5.43
C LEU A 93 -1.23 6.70 -5.66
N MET A 94 -0.37 6.52 -6.67
CA MET A 94 0.65 7.50 -7.05
C MET A 94 0.10 8.71 -7.80
N MET A 95 -1.05 8.58 -8.46
CA MET A 95 -1.69 9.65 -9.24
C MET A 95 -2.61 10.54 -8.40
N GLU A 96 -3.05 10.06 -7.24
CA GLU A 96 -3.85 10.86 -6.33
C GLU A 96 -3.01 12.01 -5.74
N PRO A 97 -3.45 13.27 -5.89
CA PRO A 97 -2.71 14.42 -5.39
C PRO A 97 -2.52 14.31 -3.88
N ASP A 98 -1.34 14.71 -3.39
CA ASP A 98 -1.11 14.85 -1.96
C ASP A 98 -2.07 15.93 -1.42
N GLU A 99 -2.77 15.65 -0.32
CA GLU A 99 -3.73 16.58 0.29
C GLU A 99 -3.08 17.94 0.66
N THR A 100 -1.74 18.02 0.66
CA THR A 100 -0.96 19.25 0.86
C THR A 100 -1.00 20.24 -0.30
N ASP A 101 -1.36 19.83 -1.52
CA ASP A 101 -1.39 20.73 -2.69
C ASP A 101 -2.65 21.61 -2.77
N LYS A 102 -3.65 21.36 -1.91
CA LYS A 102 -4.96 22.06 -1.98
C LYS A 102 -5.04 23.38 -1.20
N MET A 103 -3.99 23.79 -0.47
CA MET A 103 -4.05 24.96 0.43
C MET A 103 -3.49 26.27 -0.16
N GLY A 104 -3.22 26.34 -1.47
CA GLY A 104 -2.53 27.48 -2.09
C GLY A 104 -3.38 28.60 -2.69
N ASN A 105 -4.65 28.37 -3.03
CA ASN A 105 -5.43 29.33 -3.83
C ASN A 105 -6.79 29.61 -3.18
N ASN A 106 -6.88 30.67 -2.36
CA ASN A 106 -8.09 31.50 -2.20
C ASN A 106 -7.84 32.69 -1.25
N THR A 107 -7.20 33.76 -1.74
CA THR A 107 -7.51 35.12 -1.25
C THR A 107 -7.27 36.15 -2.36
N VAL A 108 -8.23 36.29 -3.26
CA VAL A 108 -8.43 37.57 -3.98
C VAL A 108 -9.64 38.21 -3.34
N THR A 109 -9.39 39.06 -2.34
CA THR A 109 -10.40 39.93 -1.75
C THR A 109 -10.86 40.89 -2.84
N GLN A 110 -11.99 40.61 -3.49
CA GLN A 110 -12.67 41.58 -4.34
C GLN A 110 -13.05 42.79 -3.47
N GLN A 111 -12.35 43.89 -3.69
CA GLN A 111 -12.71 45.20 -3.17
C GLN A 111 -14.03 45.64 -3.83
N PRO A 112 -15.10 45.95 -3.08
CA PRO A 112 -16.29 46.54 -3.67
C PRO A 112 -15.99 47.98 -4.10
N SER A 113 -16.23 48.27 -5.39
CA SER A 113 -16.13 49.62 -5.97
C SER A 113 -17.17 50.56 -5.34
N PRO A 114 -16.81 51.76 -4.86
CA PRO A 114 -17.79 52.70 -4.33
C PRO A 114 -18.53 53.41 -5.47
N ALA A 115 -19.85 53.25 -5.48
CA ALA A 115 -20.75 54.01 -6.33
C ALA A 115 -20.86 55.47 -5.85
N ALA A 116 -20.65 56.39 -6.80
CA ALA A 116 -21.19 57.75 -6.93
C ALA A 116 -21.05 58.76 -5.78
N THR A 117 -20.46 59.93 -6.08
CA THR A 117 -20.85 61.21 -5.46
C THR A 117 -20.58 62.39 -6.43
N ARG A 118 -21.69 63.05 -6.82
CA ARG A 118 -21.93 64.46 -7.23
C ARG A 118 -20.84 65.28 -7.93
N LEU A 119 -21.21 65.91 -9.06
CA LEU A 119 -21.69 67.31 -9.14
C LEU A 119 -22.49 67.51 -10.43
#